data_AF-A0A386TJT2-F1
#
_entry.id   AF-A0A386TJT2-F1
#
_cell.length_a   1.000
_cell.length_b   1.000
_cell.length_c   1.000
_cell.angle_alpha   90.00
_cell.angle_beta   90.00
_cell.angle_gamma   90.00
#
_symmetry.space_group_name_H-M   'P 1'
#
loop_
_entity.id
_entity.type
_entity.pdbx_description
1 polymer ?
#
loop_
_entity_poly.entity_id
_entity_poly.type
_entity_poly.pdbx_seq_one_letter_code
_entity_poly.pdbx_strand_id
1 'polypeptide(L)'
;MTLDSHLVCRAAIETDLAPIVRFARTLNRDFDAVKNAIEMPWSNGQAEGQINRLKTLKRAMYGRAGPELLRARMLPFRHTD
;
A
#
# COMPACT_ATOMS: atom_id res chain seq x y z
N MET A 1 9.76 15.56 -22.88
CA MET A 1 10.25 15.73 -21.49
C MET A 1 10.04 14.42 -20.73
N THR A 2 10.52 13.31 -21.31
CA THR A 2 10.19 11.92 -20.90
C THR A 2 11.45 11.04 -20.98
N LEU A 3 12.58 11.61 -20.59
CA LEU A 3 13.88 10.97 -20.62
C LEU A 3 14.53 11.22 -19.26
N ASP A 4 14.09 10.50 -18.22
CA ASP A 4 14.92 10.34 -17.00
C ASP A 4 14.42 9.30 -16.00
N SER A 5 13.14 8.91 -16.03
CA SER A 5 12.58 7.92 -15.08
C SER A 5 13.27 6.55 -15.17
N HIS A 6 13.66 6.14 -16.37
CA HIS A 6 14.38 4.89 -16.62
C HIS A 6 15.91 5.00 -16.42
N LEU A 7 16.47 6.20 -16.26
CA LEU A 7 17.91 6.39 -16.13
C LEU A 7 18.35 6.21 -14.68
N VAL A 8 17.64 6.85 -13.74
CA VAL A 8 17.92 6.75 -12.29
C VAL A 8 17.73 5.32 -11.79
N CYS A 9 16.66 4.65 -12.20
CA CYS A 9 16.43 3.26 -11.81
C CYS A 9 17.49 2.31 -12.41
N ARG A 10 18.00 2.56 -13.62
CA ARG A 10 19.07 1.75 -14.22
C ARG A 10 20.39 1.89 -13.48
N ALA A 11 20.84 3.11 -13.24
CA ALA A 11 22.07 3.37 -12.51
C ALA A 11 22.03 2.76 -11.09
N ALA A 12 20.87 2.83 -10.41
CA ALA A 12 20.68 2.23 -9.10
C ALA A 12 20.71 0.69 -9.12
N ILE A 13 20.25 0.06 -10.20
CA ILE A 13 20.26 -1.41 -10.39
C ILE A 13 21.66 -1.93 -10.68
N GLU A 14 22.53 -1.11 -11.26
CA GLU A 14 23.92 -1.45 -11.59
C GLU A 14 24.87 -1.35 -10.38
N THR A 15 24.39 -0.86 -9.23
CA THR A 15 25.18 -0.86 -7.99
C THR A 15 25.27 -2.25 -7.38
N ASP A 16 26.37 -2.56 -6.68
CA ASP A 16 26.49 -3.81 -5.89
C ASP A 16 25.78 -3.75 -4.52
N LEU A 17 25.01 -2.70 -4.27
CA LEU A 17 24.28 -2.52 -3.02
C LEU A 17 22.91 -3.18 -3.12
N ALA A 18 22.82 -4.43 -2.71
CA ALA A 18 21.60 -5.24 -2.78
C ALA A 18 20.31 -4.54 -2.27
N PRO A 19 20.32 -3.73 -1.19
CA PRO A 19 19.14 -2.97 -0.77
C PRO A 19 18.68 -1.95 -1.82
N ILE A 20 19.63 -1.25 -2.45
CA ILE A 20 19.37 -0.21 -3.47
C ILE A 20 18.86 -0.86 -4.75
N VAL A 21 19.48 -1.95 -5.19
CA VAL A 21 19.03 -2.71 -6.36
C VAL A 21 17.61 -3.21 -6.18
N ARG A 22 17.29 -3.77 -5.00
CA ARG A 22 15.94 -4.26 -4.69
C ARG A 22 14.92 -3.12 -4.69
N PHE A 23 15.26 -2.00 -4.07
CA PHE A 23 14.39 -0.82 -4.04
C PHE A 23 14.11 -0.27 -5.45
N ALA A 24 15.16 -0.08 -6.26
CA ALA A 24 15.04 0.43 -7.62
C ALA A 24 14.22 -0.49 -8.52
N ARG A 25 14.36 -1.81 -8.38
CA ARG A 25 13.53 -2.79 -9.10
C ARG A 25 12.05 -2.69 -8.74
N THR A 26 11.74 -2.54 -7.45
CA THR A 26 10.35 -2.39 -6.99
C THR A 26 9.76 -1.07 -7.47
N LEU A 27 10.49 0.04 -7.32
CA LEU A 27 10.05 1.34 -7.83
C LEU A 27 9.80 1.33 -9.34
N ASN A 28 10.70 0.72 -10.12
CA ASN A 28 10.54 0.66 -11.57
C ASN A 28 9.33 -0.22 -11.98
N ARG A 29 9.00 -1.24 -11.19
CA ARG A 29 7.78 -2.04 -11.38
C ARG A 29 6.51 -1.25 -11.09
N ASP A 30 6.53 -0.45 -10.02
CA ASP A 30 5.36 0.28 -9.54
C ASP A 30 5.33 1.75 -10.05
N PHE A 31 6.10 2.06 -11.09
CA PHE A 31 6.30 3.43 -11.56
C PHE A 31 5.00 4.17 -11.86
N ASP A 32 4.09 3.52 -12.59
CA ASP A 32 2.79 4.13 -12.94
C ASP A 32 1.93 4.38 -11.69
N ALA A 33 2.00 3.51 -10.69
CA ALA A 33 1.28 3.70 -9.44
C ALA A 33 1.82 4.90 -8.65
N VAL A 34 3.16 5.04 -8.58
CA VAL A 34 3.81 6.18 -7.92
C VAL A 34 3.53 7.48 -8.67
N LYS A 35 3.59 7.45 -10.01
CA LYS A 35 3.25 8.60 -10.85
C LYS A 35 1.80 9.04 -10.61
N ASN A 36 0.86 8.11 -10.66
CA ASN A 36 -0.56 8.39 -10.40
C ASN A 36 -0.79 8.91 -8.98
N ALA A 37 -0.06 8.41 -7.98
CA ALA A 37 -0.16 8.89 -6.61
C ALA A 37 0.27 10.36 -6.43
N ILE A 38 1.11 10.89 -7.33
CA ILE A 38 1.55 12.30 -7.33
C ILE A 38 0.64 13.16 -8.21
N GLU A 39 0.24 12.64 -9.38
CA GLU A 39 -0.56 13.39 -10.37
C GLU A 39 -2.04 13.48 -10.00
N MET A 40 -2.58 12.47 -9.33
CA MET A 40 -3.99 12.42 -8.98
C MET A 40 -4.25 13.10 -7.62
N PRO A 41 -5.42 13.75 -7.45
CA PRO A 41 -5.80 14.36 -6.18
C PRO A 41 -6.23 13.32 -5.13
N TRP A 42 -6.33 12.05 -5.50
CA TRP A 42 -6.83 10.97 -4.66
C TRP A 42 -5.69 10.32 -3.87
N SER A 43 -5.86 10.21 -2.55
CA SER A 43 -4.92 9.51 -1.67
C SER A 43 -5.40 8.11 -1.33
N ASN A 44 -4.48 7.14 -1.35
CA ASN A 44 -4.73 5.79 -0.84
C ASN A 44 -4.88 5.72 0.69
N GLY A 45 -4.65 6.84 1.40
CA GLY A 45 -4.65 6.90 2.87
C GLY A 45 -5.96 6.44 3.52
N GLN A 46 -7.12 6.68 2.88
CA GLN A 46 -8.40 6.17 3.39
C GLN A 46 -8.44 4.64 3.40
N ALA A 47 -8.03 4.00 2.30
CA ALA A 47 -8.00 2.56 2.19
C ALA A 47 -6.97 1.96 3.16
N GLU A 48 -5.77 2.53 3.22
CA GLU A 48 -4.71 2.12 4.14
C GLU A 48 -5.13 2.25 5.61
N GLY A 49 -5.83 3.33 5.95
CA GLY A 49 -6.40 3.54 7.28
C GLY A 49 -7.39 2.45 7.67
N GLN A 50 -8.32 2.09 6.78
CA GLN A 50 -9.27 0.99 7.04
C GLN A 50 -8.57 -0.37 7.15
N ILE A 51 -7.57 -0.63 6.30
CA ILE A 51 -6.75 -1.85 6.37
C ILE A 51 -5.98 -1.91 7.70
N ASN A 52 -5.41 -0.79 8.14
CA ASN A 52 -4.69 -0.74 9.40
C ASN A 52 -5.63 -0.98 10.59
N ARG A 53 -6.82 -0.36 10.60
CA ARG A 53 -7.86 -0.61 11.61
C ARG A 53 -8.26 -2.08 11.65
N LEU A 54 -8.51 -2.70 10.50
CA LEU A 54 -8.81 -4.14 10.40
C LEU A 54 -7.68 -4.99 10.99
N LYS A 55 -6.43 -4.72 10.60
CA LYS A 55 -5.26 -5.47 11.07
C LYS A 55 -5.07 -5.31 12.58
N THR A 56 -5.26 -4.12 13.13
CA THR A 56 -5.18 -3.85 14.57
C THR A 56 -6.23 -4.65 15.33
N LEU A 57 -7.49 -4.64 14.87
CA LEU A 57 -8.56 -5.42 15.48
C LEU A 57 -8.25 -6.92 15.47
N LYS A 58 -7.81 -7.46 14.33
CA LYS A 58 -7.44 -8.87 14.21
C LYS A 58 -6.28 -9.26 15.14
N ARG A 59 -5.28 -8.38 15.32
CA ARG A 59 -4.15 -8.58 16.24
C ARG A 59 -4.58 -8.54 17.70
N ALA A 60 -5.47 -7.62 18.08
CA ALA A 60 -6.05 -7.57 19.42
C ALA A 60 -6.80 -8.86 19.79
N MET A 61 -7.27 -9.62 18.78
CA MET A 61 -7.96 -10.89 18.93
C MET A 61 -7.06 -12.11 18.69
N TYR A 62 -5.73 -11.93 18.78
CA TYR A 62 -4.73 -12.97 18.58
C TYR A 62 -4.86 -13.72 17.23
N GLY A 63 -5.39 -13.06 16.20
CA GLY A 63 -5.61 -13.65 14.89
C GLY A 63 -6.76 -14.66 14.80
N ARG A 64 -7.51 -14.90 15.89
CA ARG A 64 -8.60 -15.89 15.95
C ARG A 64 -9.95 -15.40 15.43
N ALA A 65 -10.06 -14.11 15.12
CA ALA A 65 -11.30 -13.52 14.61
C ALA A 65 -11.55 -13.90 13.14
N GLY A 66 -12.69 -14.53 12.89
CA GLY A 66 -13.18 -14.83 11.54
C GLY A 66 -13.76 -13.60 10.82
N PRO A 67 -14.04 -13.71 9.51
CA PRO A 67 -14.54 -12.60 8.69
C PRO A 67 -15.83 -11.95 9.20
N GLU A 68 -16.76 -12.74 9.70
CA GLU A 68 -18.08 -12.30 10.21
C GLU A 68 -17.90 -11.44 11.46
N LEU A 69 -17.02 -11.87 12.37
CA LEU A 69 -16.71 -11.16 13.61
C LEU A 69 -15.97 -9.85 13.34
N LEU A 70 -15.01 -9.87 12.41
CA LEU A 70 -14.32 -8.66 11.97
C LEU A 70 -15.30 -7.68 11.31
N ARG A 71 -16.21 -8.18 10.47
CA ARG A 71 -17.26 -7.36 9.84
C ARG A 71 -18.17 -6.71 10.87
N ALA A 72 -18.66 -7.48 11.83
CA ALA A 72 -19.54 -6.99 12.91
C ALA A 72 -18.89 -5.88 13.77
N ARG A 73 -17.56 -5.90 13.89
CA ARG A 73 -16.79 -4.90 14.66
C ARG A 73 -16.35 -3.71 13.82
N MET A 74 -16.22 -3.88 12.50
CA MET A 74 -15.77 -2.82 11.61
C MET A 74 -16.89 -1.95 11.08
N LEU A 75 -18.05 -2.54 10.76
CA LEU A 75 -19.17 -1.84 10.15
C LEU A 75 -20.07 -1.20 11.22
N PRO A 76 -20.64 -0.01 10.95
CA PRO A 76 -21.66 0.55 11.81
C PRO A 76 -22.87 -0.37 11.86
N PHE A 77 -23.52 -0.44 13.03
CA PHE A 77 -24.80 -1.12 13.18
C PHE A 77 -25.83 -0.42 12.30
N ARG A 78 -26.34 -1.15 11.28
CA ARG A 78 -27.51 -0.70 10.54
C ARG A 78 -28.71 -0.89 11.45
N HIS A 79 -29.33 0.22 11.86
CA HIS A 79 -30.67 0.16 12.40
C HIS A 79 -31.58 -0.10 11.19
N THR A 80 -32.19 -1.27 11.13
CA THR A 80 -33.37 -1.47 10.30
C THR A 80 -34.49 -0.66 10.94
N ASP A 81 -34.97 0.36 10.24
CA ASP A 81 -36.27 0.97 10.52
C ASP A 81 -37.39 -0.08 10.39
#